data_AF-A0A7Y7CT27-F1
#
_entry.id   AF-A0A7Y7CT27-F1
#
_cell.length_a   1.000
_cell.length_b   1.000
_cell.length_c   1.000
_cell.angle_alpha   90.00
_cell.angle_beta   90.00
_cell.angle_gamma   90.00
#
_symmetry.space_group_name_H-M   'P 1'
#
loop_
_entity.id
_entity.type
_entity.pdbx_description
1 polymer ?
#
loop_
_entity_poly.entity_id
_entity_poly.type
_entity_poly.pdbx_seq_one_letter_code
_entity_poly.pdbx_strand_id
1 'polypeptide(L)'
;MKDLNRLLFLFGYVLFVGPPRALDIAVAERRKGGELSRVPVWGVVLVEGMLRCVLLLGIAVAFEQLISPYWYAWLEIDRSAFIMLTVGALHMMSYYLILHRFHKRLGVRAFKLYRFMRNIGYAFLPGLAVVTVGLLYDAQLVVSEFTLQQQYLVYSVVTAIMLVIGLLEAVLVSRNPQGLDSYLNRRAELAQ
;
A
#
# COMPACT_ATOMS: atom_id res chain seq x y z
N MET A 1 2.73 23.15 0.14
CA MET A 1 2.41 21.98 -0.72
C MET A 1 3.46 20.88 -0.68
N LYS A 2 4.77 21.19 -0.78
CA LYS A 2 5.83 20.15 -0.73
C LYS A 2 5.84 19.34 0.58
N ASP A 3 5.63 19.99 1.72
CA ASP A 3 5.65 19.32 3.03
C ASP A 3 4.44 18.41 3.24
N LEU A 4 3.26 18.81 2.76
CA LEU A 4 2.06 17.96 2.78
C LEU A 4 2.27 16.67 1.97
N ASN A 5 2.86 16.77 0.78
CA ASN A 5 3.14 15.59 -0.05
C ASN A 5 4.14 14.65 0.62
N ARG A 6 5.14 15.17 1.33
CA ARG A 6 6.10 14.37 2.11
C ARG A 6 5.41 13.66 3.28
N LEU A 7 4.51 14.36 3.96
CA LEU A 7 3.75 13.82 5.08
C LEU A 7 2.81 12.70 4.61
N LEU A 8 2.03 12.92 3.55
CA LEU A 8 1.20 11.89 2.93
C LEU A 8 2.01 10.67 2.47
N PHE A 9 3.19 10.91 1.90
CA PHE A 9 4.10 9.83 1.54
C PHE A 9 4.56 9.03 2.76
N LEU A 10 4.95 9.72 3.85
CA LEU A 10 5.39 9.08 5.09
C LEU A 10 4.26 8.24 5.71
N PHE A 11 3.06 8.80 5.81
CA PHE A 11 1.89 8.09 6.30
C PHE A 11 1.61 6.85 5.45
N GLY A 12 1.57 6.99 4.13
CA GLY A 12 1.38 5.85 3.23
C GLY A 12 2.47 4.78 3.41
N TYR A 13 3.74 5.19 3.49
CA TYR A 13 4.87 4.28 3.66
C TYR A 13 4.77 3.48 4.96
N VAL A 14 4.48 4.17 6.06
CA VAL A 14 4.37 3.61 7.41
C VAL A 14 3.15 2.69 7.52
N LEU A 15 2.03 3.06 6.90
CA LEU A 15 0.80 2.27 6.85
C LEU A 15 0.84 1.12 5.83
N PHE A 16 2.00 0.87 5.21
CA PHE A 16 2.18 -0.16 4.18
C PHE A 16 1.31 0.00 2.92
N VAL A 17 0.79 1.22 2.68
CA VAL A 17 -0.02 1.56 1.50
C VAL A 17 0.83 2.25 0.42
N GLY A 18 1.88 2.97 0.81
CA GLY A 18 2.70 3.81 -0.07
C GLY A 18 3.58 2.99 -1.03
N PRO A 19 4.06 3.61 -2.13
CA PRO A 19 4.87 2.92 -3.12
C PRO A 19 6.19 2.38 -2.54
N PRO A 20 6.62 1.17 -2.95
CA PRO A 20 7.92 0.59 -2.55
C PRO A 20 9.10 1.45 -2.99
N ARG A 21 10.16 1.49 -2.19
CA ARG A 21 11.41 2.19 -2.48
C ARG A 21 12.58 1.25 -2.76
N ALA A 22 12.38 -0.06 -2.68
CA ALA A 22 13.45 -1.06 -2.75
C ALA A 22 14.34 -0.94 -4.00
N LEU A 23 13.77 -0.60 -5.17
CA LEU A 23 14.58 -0.39 -6.37
C LEU A 23 15.44 0.87 -6.28
N ASP A 24 14.87 1.97 -5.78
CA ASP A 24 15.61 3.22 -5.58
C ASP A 24 16.74 3.02 -4.56
N ILE A 25 16.49 2.29 -3.48
CA ILE A 25 17.49 1.94 -2.46
C ILE A 25 18.58 1.07 -3.10
N ALA A 26 18.21 -0.02 -3.79
CA ALA A 26 19.17 -0.92 -4.41
C ALA A 26 20.07 -0.22 -5.45
N VAL A 27 19.53 0.69 -6.25
CA VAL A 27 20.29 1.47 -7.24
C VAL A 27 21.21 2.49 -6.54
N ALA A 28 20.71 3.21 -5.54
CA ALA A 28 21.51 4.21 -4.81
C ALA A 28 22.69 3.56 -4.06
N GLU A 29 22.45 2.44 -3.38
CA GLU A 29 23.46 1.71 -2.61
C GLU A 29 24.55 1.12 -3.51
N ARG A 30 24.19 0.61 -4.70
CA ARG A 30 25.18 0.14 -5.68
C ARG A 30 26.09 1.25 -6.20
N ARG A 31 25.56 2.46 -6.40
CA ARG A 31 26.36 3.61 -6.85
C ARG A 31 27.30 4.12 -5.77
N LYS A 32 26.83 4.16 -4.51
CA LYS A 32 27.61 4.67 -3.38
C LYS A 32 28.56 3.64 -2.76
N GLY A 33 28.52 2.38 -3.22
CA GLY A 33 29.28 1.30 -2.61
C GLY A 33 28.83 0.98 -1.18
N GLY A 34 27.56 1.22 -0.87
CA GLY A 34 27.02 1.04 0.47
C GLY A 34 26.78 -0.43 0.85
N GLU A 35 26.28 -0.66 2.06
CA GLU A 35 26.17 -1.99 2.67
C GLU A 35 25.29 -2.95 1.87
N LEU A 36 24.26 -2.42 1.19
CA LEU A 36 23.34 -3.22 0.38
C LEU A 36 23.78 -3.36 -1.08
N SER A 37 24.96 -2.86 -1.46
CA SER A 37 25.45 -2.88 -2.85
C SER A 37 25.56 -4.28 -3.44
N ARG A 38 25.91 -5.28 -2.61
CA ARG A 38 26.08 -6.69 -3.01
C ARG A 38 24.82 -7.53 -2.84
N VAL A 39 23.78 -6.97 -2.23
CA VAL A 39 22.54 -7.69 -1.94
C VAL A 39 21.68 -7.73 -3.22
N PRO A 40 21.09 -8.89 -3.57
CA PRO A 40 20.15 -8.95 -4.68
C PRO A 40 18.89 -8.12 -4.38
N VAL A 41 18.25 -7.57 -5.41
CA VAL A 41 17.10 -6.66 -5.24
C VAL A 41 15.95 -7.29 -4.44
N TRP A 42 15.73 -8.61 -4.56
CA TRP A 42 14.71 -9.30 -3.75
C TRP A 42 15.01 -9.22 -2.24
N GLY A 43 16.28 -9.22 -1.85
CA GLY A 43 16.70 -9.05 -0.45
C GLY A 43 16.39 -7.64 0.05
N VAL A 44 16.60 -6.61 -0.78
CA VAL A 44 16.24 -5.22 -0.45
C VAL A 44 14.72 -5.07 -0.32
N VAL A 45 13.94 -5.72 -1.19
CA VAL A 45 12.47 -5.76 -1.10
C VAL A 45 12.01 -6.45 0.20
N LEU A 46 12.65 -7.55 0.57
CA LEU A 46 12.36 -8.26 1.82
C LEU A 46 12.62 -7.37 3.04
N VAL A 47 13.79 -6.74 3.10
CA VAL A 47 14.17 -5.83 4.21
C VAL A 47 13.19 -4.65 4.31
N GLU A 48 12.84 -4.02 3.19
CA GLU A 48 11.84 -2.94 3.20
C GLU A 48 10.46 -3.45 3.65
N GLY A 49 10.04 -4.62 3.17
CA GLY A 49 8.78 -5.25 3.56
C GLY A 49 8.73 -5.53 5.06
N MET A 50 9.78 -6.12 5.62
CA MET A 50 9.90 -6.37 7.06
C MET A 50 9.83 -5.08 7.87
N LEU A 51 10.56 -4.04 7.46
CA LEU A 51 10.52 -2.74 8.13
C LEU A 51 9.11 -2.16 8.12
N ARG A 52 8.40 -2.20 6.98
CA ARG A 52 7.02 -1.72 6.88
C ARG A 52 6.04 -2.55 7.72
N CYS A 53 6.21 -3.87 7.78
CA CYS A 53 5.42 -4.72 8.68
C CYS A 53 5.62 -4.30 10.15
N VAL A 54 6.88 -4.12 10.58
CA VAL A 54 7.19 -3.69 11.95
C VAL A 54 6.60 -2.31 12.25
N LEU A 55 6.67 -1.37 11.30
CA LEU A 55 6.07 -0.04 11.47
C LEU A 55 4.54 -0.11 11.59
N LEU A 56 3.86 -0.88 10.73
CA LEU A 56 2.41 -1.04 10.78
C LEU A 56 1.96 -1.72 12.08
N LEU A 57 2.63 -2.80 12.49
CA LEU A 57 2.34 -3.50 13.75
C LEU A 57 2.64 -2.62 14.96
N GLY A 58 3.75 -1.87 14.93
CA GLY A 58 4.09 -0.92 15.98
C GLY A 58 3.02 0.16 16.14
N ILE A 59 2.41 0.61 15.05
CA ILE A 59 1.25 1.52 15.10
C ILE A 59 0.05 0.81 15.71
N ALA A 60 -0.30 -0.39 15.28
CA ALA A 60 -1.45 -1.12 15.81
C ALA A 60 -1.32 -1.29 17.34
N VAL A 61 -0.15 -1.73 17.81
CA VAL A 61 0.17 -1.86 19.24
C VAL A 61 0.09 -0.50 19.95
N ALA A 62 0.67 0.55 19.37
CA ALA A 62 0.60 1.89 19.96
C ALA A 62 -0.86 2.38 20.08
N PHE A 63 -1.69 2.13 19.07
CA PHE A 63 -3.12 2.45 19.13
C PHE A 63 -3.81 1.68 20.24
N GLU A 64 -3.58 0.37 20.38
CA GLU A 64 -4.16 -0.45 21.47
C GLU A 64 -3.87 0.16 22.85
N GLN A 65 -2.64 0.62 23.07
CA GLN A 65 -2.25 1.27 24.33
C GLN A 65 -2.91 2.65 24.53
N LEU A 66 -3.27 3.36 23.45
CA LEU A 66 -3.86 4.70 23.52
C LEU A 66 -5.38 4.70 23.66
N ILE A 67 -6.11 3.78 22.99
CA ILE A 67 -7.58 3.85 22.88
C ILE A 67 -8.34 2.89 23.81
N SER A 68 -7.67 2.19 24.72
CA SER A 68 -8.21 1.08 25.54
C SER A 68 -8.52 -0.19 24.71
N PRO A 69 -8.31 -1.39 25.30
CA PRO A 69 -8.61 -2.66 24.63
C PRO A 69 -10.06 -2.79 24.13
N TYR A 70 -11.00 -2.14 24.81
CA TYR A 70 -12.42 -2.15 24.41
C TYR A 70 -12.62 -1.52 23.03
N TRP A 71 -12.13 -0.28 22.83
CA TRP A 71 -12.27 0.41 21.55
C TRP A 71 -11.42 -0.23 20.46
N TYR A 72 -10.26 -0.76 20.82
CA TYR A 72 -9.39 -1.47 19.88
C TYR A 72 -10.11 -2.69 19.27
N ALA A 73 -10.74 -3.51 20.11
CA ALA A 73 -11.53 -4.66 19.68
C ALA A 73 -12.79 -4.22 18.92
N TRP A 74 -13.51 -3.22 19.42
CA TRP A 74 -14.72 -2.68 18.78
C TRP A 74 -14.47 -2.17 17.36
N LEU A 75 -13.37 -1.45 17.15
CA LEU A 75 -12.99 -0.90 15.85
C LEU A 75 -12.33 -1.93 14.92
N GLU A 76 -12.18 -3.18 15.36
CA GLU A 76 -11.66 -4.29 14.55
C GLU A 76 -10.29 -3.94 13.94
N ILE A 77 -9.42 -3.31 14.74
CA ILE A 77 -8.13 -2.79 14.28
C ILE A 77 -7.22 -3.92 13.77
N ASP A 78 -7.23 -5.09 14.40
CA ASP A 78 -6.46 -6.26 13.94
C ASP A 78 -6.88 -6.72 12.54
N ARG A 79 -8.19 -6.78 12.28
CA ARG A 79 -8.73 -7.17 10.97
C ARG A 79 -8.34 -6.14 9.91
N SER A 80 -8.40 -4.86 10.26
CA SER A 80 -7.99 -3.76 9.39
C SER A 80 -6.49 -3.82 9.07
N ALA A 81 -5.64 -4.02 10.08
CA ALA A 81 -4.21 -4.15 9.93
C ALA A 81 -3.83 -5.37 9.07
N PHE A 82 -4.52 -6.50 9.24
CA PHE A 82 -4.32 -7.70 8.42
C PHE A 82 -4.64 -7.46 6.93
N ILE A 83 -5.74 -6.78 6.63
CA ILE A 83 -6.10 -6.40 5.26
C ILE A 83 -5.04 -5.46 4.67
N MET A 84 -4.60 -4.45 5.43
CA MET A 84 -3.55 -3.52 5.00
C MET A 84 -2.22 -4.25 4.73
N LEU A 85 -1.83 -5.19 5.58
CA LEU A 85 -0.63 -6.00 5.41
C LEU A 85 -0.72 -6.88 4.16
N THR A 86 -1.87 -7.49 3.92
CA THR A 86 -2.11 -8.33 2.73
C THR A 86 -2.03 -7.49 1.45
N VAL A 87 -2.69 -6.35 1.41
CA VAL A 87 -2.66 -5.41 0.28
C VAL A 87 -1.25 -4.88 0.04
N GLY A 88 -0.56 -4.46 1.11
CA GLY A 88 0.82 -3.96 1.05
C GLY A 88 1.80 -5.02 0.54
N ALA A 89 1.67 -6.26 1.00
CA ALA A 89 2.46 -7.39 0.52
C ALA A 89 2.20 -7.69 -0.97
N LEU A 90 0.94 -7.72 -1.40
CA LEU A 90 0.56 -7.89 -2.81
C LEU A 90 1.13 -6.76 -3.68
N HIS A 91 1.11 -5.52 -3.17
CA HIS A 91 1.67 -4.37 -3.86
C HIS A 91 3.20 -4.45 -3.99
N MET A 92 3.91 -4.79 -2.91
CA MET A 92 5.37 -5.03 -2.92
C MET A 92 5.75 -6.14 -3.90
N MET A 93 5.00 -7.25 -3.89
CA MET A 93 5.24 -8.38 -4.80
C MET A 93 5.02 -7.96 -6.25
N SER A 94 3.92 -7.28 -6.54
CA SER A 94 3.61 -6.76 -7.88
C SER A 94 4.69 -5.79 -8.37
N TYR A 95 5.16 -4.91 -7.49
CA TYR A 95 6.25 -3.99 -7.78
C TYR A 95 7.54 -4.75 -8.15
N TYR A 96 7.96 -5.71 -7.34
CA TYR A 96 9.16 -6.51 -7.61
C TYR A 96 9.05 -7.31 -8.91
N LEU A 97 7.98 -8.07 -9.09
CA LEU A 97 7.81 -8.94 -10.27
C LEU A 97 7.77 -8.12 -11.56
N ILE A 98 6.97 -7.06 -11.59
CA ILE A 98 6.70 -6.35 -12.84
C ILE A 98 7.84 -5.39 -13.20
N LEU A 99 8.40 -4.67 -12.22
CA LEU A 99 9.33 -3.58 -12.47
C LEU A 99 10.80 -4.00 -12.36
N HIS A 100 11.09 -5.06 -11.60
CA HIS A 100 12.42 -5.63 -11.57
C HIS A 100 12.55 -6.82 -12.52
N ARG A 101 11.73 -7.86 -12.32
CA ARG A 101 11.93 -9.16 -12.99
C ARG A 101 11.51 -9.14 -14.46
N PHE A 102 10.37 -8.52 -14.78
CA PHE A 102 9.78 -8.58 -16.13
C PHE A 102 9.88 -7.29 -16.95
N HIS A 103 10.53 -6.24 -16.43
CA HIS A 103 10.54 -4.93 -17.08
C HIS A 103 11.08 -4.94 -18.52
N LYS A 104 12.11 -5.75 -18.82
CA LYS A 104 12.70 -5.87 -20.17
C LYS A 104 11.75 -6.49 -21.20
N ARG A 105 10.76 -7.28 -20.75
CA ARG A 105 9.86 -8.05 -21.63
C ARG A 105 8.52 -7.36 -21.85
N LEU A 106 8.10 -6.51 -20.91
CA LEU A 106 6.73 -6.01 -20.86
C LEU A 106 6.56 -4.56 -21.34
N GLY A 107 7.62 -3.74 -21.39
CA GLY A 107 7.54 -2.36 -21.90
C GLY A 107 6.37 -1.57 -21.29
N VAL A 108 5.59 -0.85 -22.10
CA VAL A 108 4.39 -0.11 -21.65
C VAL A 108 3.33 -1.04 -21.00
N ARG A 109 3.25 -2.30 -21.42
CA ARG A 109 2.33 -3.29 -20.82
C ARG A 109 2.70 -3.61 -19.37
N ALA A 110 3.98 -3.48 -18.99
CA ALA A 110 4.44 -3.66 -17.61
C ALA A 110 3.78 -2.61 -16.71
N PHE A 111 3.80 -1.34 -17.11
CA PHE A 111 3.22 -0.26 -16.31
C PHE A 111 1.70 -0.39 -16.19
N LYS A 112 1.02 -0.81 -17.26
CA LYS A 112 -0.42 -1.09 -17.22
C LYS A 112 -0.74 -2.26 -16.28
N LEU A 113 0.01 -3.36 -16.35
CA LEU A 113 -0.17 -4.51 -15.46
C LEU A 113 0.12 -4.14 -14.00
N TYR A 114 1.17 -3.35 -13.74
CA TYR A 114 1.47 -2.87 -12.40
C TYR A 114 0.36 -1.98 -11.85
N ARG A 115 -0.15 -1.04 -12.65
CA ARG A 115 -1.29 -0.20 -12.29
C ARG A 115 -2.52 -1.05 -11.97
N PHE A 116 -2.82 -2.04 -12.82
CA PHE A 116 -3.91 -2.97 -12.62
C PHE A 116 -3.80 -3.71 -11.29
N MET A 117 -2.66 -4.37 -11.02
CA MET A 117 -2.44 -5.10 -9.77
C MET A 117 -2.49 -4.19 -8.54
N ARG A 118 -1.90 -2.99 -8.62
CA ARG A 118 -1.94 -1.99 -7.56
C ARG A 118 -3.38 -1.54 -7.27
N ASN A 119 -4.15 -1.26 -8.31
CA ASN A 119 -5.53 -0.77 -8.16
C ASN A 119 -6.45 -1.85 -7.57
N ILE A 120 -6.25 -3.12 -7.94
CA ILE A 120 -6.93 -4.26 -7.29
C ILE A 120 -6.63 -4.25 -5.79
N GLY A 121 -5.35 -4.16 -5.41
CA GLY A 121 -4.98 -4.11 -3.99
C GLY A 121 -5.58 -2.90 -3.27
N TYR A 122 -5.48 -1.71 -3.85
CA TYR A 122 -5.99 -0.50 -3.22
C TYR A 122 -7.52 -0.41 -3.16
N ALA A 123 -8.26 -1.18 -3.95
CA ALA A 123 -9.73 -1.22 -3.87
C ALA A 123 -10.24 -1.71 -2.50
N PHE A 124 -9.43 -2.47 -1.76
CA PHE A 124 -9.77 -2.98 -0.44
C PHE A 124 -9.67 -1.90 0.67
N LEU A 125 -8.87 -0.85 0.48
CA LEU A 125 -8.58 0.13 1.55
C LEU A 125 -9.75 1.08 1.86
N PRO A 126 -10.50 1.64 0.88
CA PRO A 126 -11.61 2.53 1.17
C PRO A 126 -12.73 1.85 1.95
N GLY A 127 -12.95 0.55 1.74
CA GLY A 127 -13.91 -0.23 2.50
C GLY A 127 -13.61 -0.23 4.00
N LEU A 128 -12.33 -0.33 4.37
CA LEU A 128 -11.89 -0.21 5.77
C LEU A 128 -12.29 1.14 6.35
N ALA A 129 -11.97 2.23 5.66
CA ALA A 129 -12.28 3.58 6.14
C ALA A 129 -13.79 3.79 6.35
N VAL A 130 -14.62 3.31 5.41
CA VAL A 130 -16.08 3.41 5.53
C VAL A 130 -16.60 2.59 6.71
N VAL A 131 -16.14 1.35 6.89
CA VAL A 131 -16.55 0.51 8.03
C VAL A 131 -16.08 1.11 9.36
N THR A 132 -14.85 1.62 9.46
CA THR A 132 -14.35 2.26 10.68
C THR A 132 -15.19 3.49 11.05
N VAL A 133 -15.57 4.33 10.08
CA VAL A 133 -16.48 5.46 10.33
C VAL A 133 -17.86 4.97 10.78
N GLY A 134 -18.38 3.91 10.17
CA GLY A 134 -19.64 3.28 10.59
C GLY A 134 -19.59 2.77 12.04
N LEU A 135 -18.50 2.10 12.44
CA LEU A 135 -18.28 1.61 13.80
C LEU A 135 -18.16 2.75 14.83
N LEU A 136 -17.50 3.86 14.45
CA LEU A 136 -17.41 5.05 15.30
C LEU A 136 -18.77 5.72 15.49
N TYR A 137 -19.59 5.74 14.45
CA TYR A 137 -20.97 6.24 14.52
C TYR A 137 -21.85 5.33 15.40
N ASP A 138 -21.79 4.01 15.16
CA ASP A 138 -22.54 3.01 15.92
C ASP A 138 -22.18 3.04 17.42
N ALA A 139 -20.93 3.33 17.76
CA ALA A 139 -20.49 3.47 19.14
C ALA A 139 -21.12 4.67 19.89
N GLN A 140 -21.76 5.60 19.19
CA GLN A 140 -22.54 6.69 19.81
C GLN A 140 -23.99 6.30 20.10
N LEU A 141 -24.45 5.16 19.59
CA LEU A 141 -25.80 4.67 19.78
C LEU A 141 -25.89 3.87 21.09
N VAL A 142 -27.06 3.95 21.74
CA VAL A 142 -27.32 3.20 22.99
C VAL A 142 -27.42 1.69 22.72
N VAL A 143 -27.93 1.34 21.55
CA VAL A 143 -28.02 -0.04 21.07
C VAL A 143 -27.24 -0.11 19.76
N SER A 144 -26.28 -1.03 19.70
CA SER A 144 -25.53 -1.28 18.48
C SER A 144 -26.46 -1.86 17.42
N GLU A 145 -26.51 -1.19 16.28
CA GLU A 145 -27.26 -1.63 15.11
C GLU A 145 -26.34 -2.17 14.03
N PHE A 146 -25.03 -1.83 14.07
CA PHE A 146 -24.07 -2.17 13.02
C PHE A 146 -23.44 -3.56 13.18
N THR A 147 -24.26 -4.57 12.88
CA THR A 147 -23.88 -5.99 12.95
C THR A 147 -22.71 -6.35 12.03
N LEU A 148 -22.00 -7.43 12.38
CA LEU A 148 -20.90 -7.97 11.57
C LEU A 148 -21.29 -8.27 10.11
N GLN A 149 -22.52 -8.74 9.89
CA GLN A 149 -23.03 -9.01 8.54
C GLN A 149 -23.15 -7.73 7.71
N GLN A 150 -23.64 -6.65 8.31
CA GLN A 150 -23.72 -5.35 7.65
C GLN A 150 -22.32 -4.76 7.42
N GLN A 151 -21.38 -4.93 8.35
CA GLN A 151 -19.99 -4.52 8.16
C GLN A 151 -19.38 -5.19 6.92
N TYR A 152 -19.54 -6.52 6.79
CA TYR A 152 -19.07 -7.26 5.60
C TYR A 152 -19.78 -6.83 4.31
N LEU A 153 -21.08 -6.56 4.37
CA LEU A 153 -21.84 -6.08 3.22
C LEU A 153 -21.33 -4.71 2.76
N VAL A 154 -21.22 -3.75 3.67
CA VAL A 154 -20.72 -2.39 3.40
C VAL A 154 -19.30 -2.44 2.85
N TYR A 155 -18.41 -3.20 3.51
CA TYR A 155 -17.04 -3.40 3.06
C TYR A 155 -17.01 -3.95 1.62
N SER A 156 -17.74 -5.03 1.35
CA SER A 156 -17.75 -5.71 0.06
C SER A 156 -18.31 -4.82 -1.06
N VAL A 157 -19.39 -4.07 -0.79
CA VAL A 157 -19.98 -3.13 -1.76
C VAL A 157 -19.02 -2.00 -2.09
N VAL A 158 -18.40 -1.37 -1.08
CA VAL A 158 -17.41 -0.31 -1.29
C VAL A 158 -16.19 -0.83 -2.06
N THR A 159 -15.67 -2.00 -1.68
CA THR A 159 -14.57 -2.64 -2.40
C THR A 159 -14.93 -2.95 -3.84
N ALA A 160 -16.14 -3.47 -4.11
CA ALA A 160 -16.59 -3.76 -5.48
C ALA A 160 -16.67 -2.48 -6.34
N ILE A 161 -17.23 -1.39 -5.80
CA ILE A 161 -17.29 -0.09 -6.48
C ILE A 161 -15.87 0.41 -6.77
N MET A 162 -14.99 0.40 -5.78
CA MET A 162 -13.61 0.87 -5.92
C MET A 162 -12.79 0.00 -6.87
N LEU A 163 -13.08 -1.30 -6.93
CA LEU A 163 -12.48 -2.23 -7.88
C LEU A 163 -12.88 -1.84 -9.30
N VAL A 164 -14.17 -1.61 -9.58
CA VAL A 164 -14.64 -1.15 -10.90
C VAL A 164 -13.95 0.16 -11.30
N ILE A 165 -13.91 1.15 -10.39
CA ILE A 165 -13.23 2.43 -10.63
C ILE A 165 -11.74 2.21 -10.92
N GLY A 166 -11.07 1.37 -10.12
CA GLY A 166 -9.65 1.05 -10.28
C GLY A 166 -9.34 0.32 -11.59
N LEU A 167 -10.21 -0.57 -12.03
CA LEU A 167 -10.09 -1.27 -13.31
C LEU A 167 -10.26 -0.30 -14.48
N LEU A 168 -11.24 0.60 -14.42
CA LEU A 168 -11.43 1.65 -15.42
C LEU A 168 -10.21 2.59 -15.49
N GLU A 169 -9.65 3.01 -14.35
CA GLU A 169 -8.41 3.81 -14.32
C GLU A 169 -7.23 3.07 -14.95
N ALA A 170 -7.10 1.76 -14.67
CA ALA A 170 -6.02 0.95 -15.22
C ALA A 170 -6.03 0.87 -16.75
N VAL A 171 -7.23 0.87 -17.35
CA VAL A 171 -7.41 0.79 -18.81
C VAL A 171 -7.28 2.16 -19.46
N LEU A 172 -7.93 3.19 -18.90
CA LEU A 172 -8.08 4.50 -19.54
C LEU A 172 -6.84 5.39 -19.40
N VAL A 173 -6.10 5.27 -18.29
CA VAL A 173 -4.98 6.18 -18.01
C VAL A 173 -3.71 5.71 -18.74
N SER A 174 -3.06 6.65 -19.44
CA SER A 174 -1.82 6.40 -20.20
C SER A 174 -0.54 6.93 -19.53
N ARG A 175 -0.64 7.81 -18.52
CA ARG A 175 0.52 8.38 -17.81
C ARG A 175 1.34 7.30 -17.09
N ASN A 176 2.55 7.61 -16.65
CA ASN A 176 3.35 6.67 -15.84
C ASN A 176 2.74 6.46 -14.44
N PRO A 177 2.96 5.30 -13.80
CA PRO A 177 2.50 5.10 -12.43
C PRO A 177 3.32 5.97 -11.47
N GLN A 178 2.63 6.75 -10.64
CA GLN A 178 3.27 7.56 -9.61
C GLN A 178 4.10 6.69 -8.66
N GLY A 179 5.27 7.21 -8.26
CA GLY A 179 6.24 6.50 -7.41
C GLY A 179 7.31 5.72 -8.18
N LEU A 180 7.27 5.74 -9.52
CA LEU A 180 8.33 5.20 -10.39
C LEU A 180 9.10 6.28 -11.15
N ASP A 181 8.66 7.52 -11.07
CA ASP A 181 9.19 8.63 -11.88
C ASP A 181 10.69 8.87 -11.61
N SER A 182 11.12 8.72 -10.35
CA SER A 182 12.52 8.83 -9.93
C SER A 182 13.42 7.74 -10.50
N TYR A 183 12.91 6.51 -10.64
CA TYR A 183 13.63 5.38 -11.23
C TYR A 183 13.72 5.51 -12.75
N LEU A 184 12.61 5.88 -13.39
CA LEU A 184 12.54 6.02 -14.85
C LEU A 184 13.42 7.18 -15.34
N ASN A 185 13.36 8.33 -14.67
CA ASN A 185 14.21 9.48 -15.01
C ASN A 185 15.70 9.15 -14.82
N ARG A 186 16.07 8.49 -13.71
CA ARG A 186 17.47 8.07 -13.45
C ARG A 186 18.01 7.00 -14.40
N ARG A 187 17.13 6.23 -15.03
CA ARG A 187 17.52 5.24 -16.04
C ARG A 187 17.71 5.90 -17.41
N ALA A 188 16.90 6.90 -17.75
CA ALA A 188 17.10 7.71 -18.95
C ALA A 188 18.46 8.44 -18.91
N GLU A 189 18.86 8.94 -17.74
CA GLU A 189 20.19 9.53 -17.51
C GLU A 189 21.35 8.53 -17.66
N LEU A 190 21.13 7.23 -17.44
CA LEU A 190 22.16 6.18 -17.58
C LEU A 190 22.27 5.61 -19.00
N ALA A 191 21.31 5.94 -19.87
CA ALA A 191 21.29 5.49 -21.26
C ALA A 191 21.84 6.56 -22.24
N GLN A 192 22.24 7.72 -21.71
CA GLN A 192 23.00 8.79 -22.37
C GLN A 192 24.48 8.67 -21.99
#